data_AF-A0A2A5BJS9-F1
#
_entry.id   AF-A0A2A5BJS9-F1
#
_cell.length_a   1.000
_cell.length_b   1.000
_cell.length_c   1.000
_cell.angle_alpha   90.00
_cell.angle_beta   90.00
_cell.angle_gamma   90.00
#
_symmetry.space_group_name_H-M   'P 1'
#
loop_
_entity.id
_entity.type
_entity.pdbx_description
1 polymer ?
#
loop_
_entity_poly.entity_id
_entity_poly.type
_entity_poly.pdbx_seq_one_letter_code
_entity_poly.pdbx_strand_id
1 'polypeptide(L)'
;MLIKKLKVTNFKKFDNKVFEFNDDINIVVGDNESGKSTLLEALELCLNLNYRGKPLAASISTDLFNSNCIQNFLAGDKGQASLPEILIEAFIDEEPNLKGTNNSDSDDVAGLFVRIYVNKHLKLTRHWRLK
;
A
#
# COMPACT_ATOMS: atom_id res chain seq x y z
N MET A 1 -6.51 -19.33 0.71
CA MET A 1 -5.98 -17.94 0.66
C MET A 1 -5.80 -17.47 -0.78
N LEU A 2 -6.70 -16.62 -1.26
CA LEU A 2 -6.58 -15.92 -2.54
C LEU A 2 -6.66 -14.42 -2.32
N ILE A 3 -5.80 -13.63 -2.97
CA ILE A 3 -5.89 -12.17 -2.94
C ILE A 3 -6.90 -11.77 -4.02
N LYS A 4 -7.99 -11.10 -3.65
CA LYS A 4 -9.05 -10.67 -4.58
C LYS A 4 -8.85 -9.25 -5.07
N LYS A 5 -8.37 -8.37 -4.19
CA LYS A 5 -8.23 -6.95 -4.46
C LYS A 5 -6.98 -6.42 -3.76
N LEU A 6 -6.23 -5.56 -4.44
CA LEU A 6 -5.17 -4.75 -3.85
C LEU A 6 -5.46 -3.27 -4.12
N LYS A 7 -5.62 -2.48 -3.06
CA LYS A 7 -5.71 -1.02 -3.16
C LYS A 7 -4.37 -0.43 -2.78
N VAL A 8 -3.85 0.46 -3.62
CA VAL A 8 -2.54 1.09 -3.45
C VAL A 8 -2.68 2.60 -3.55
N THR A 9 -2.33 3.28 -2.46
CA THR A 9 -2.39 4.73 -2.34
C THR A 9 -0.99 5.30 -2.09
N ASN A 10 -0.61 6.30 -2.89
CA ASN A 10 0.61 7.09 -2.84
C ASN A 10 1.92 6.30 -2.84
N PHE A 11 1.97 5.12 -3.45
CA PHE A 11 3.17 4.28 -3.53
C PHE A 11 3.80 4.33 -4.93
N LYS A 12 5.00 4.91 -5.02
CA LYS A 12 5.80 5.02 -6.26
C LYS A 12 4.96 5.53 -7.46
N LYS A 13 4.69 4.67 -8.45
CA LYS A 13 3.92 5.07 -9.65
C LYS A 13 2.42 5.22 -9.41
N PHE A 14 1.91 4.75 -8.28
CA PHE A 14 0.49 4.72 -7.99
C PHE A 14 0.11 5.82 -6.98
N ASP A 15 -0.62 6.81 -7.46
CA ASP A 15 -1.37 7.78 -6.64
C ASP A 15 -2.52 7.06 -5.93
N ASN A 16 -3.43 6.48 -6.70
CA ASN A 16 -4.56 5.71 -6.22
C ASN A 16 -4.89 4.68 -7.29
N LYS A 17 -4.58 3.41 -7.00
CA LYS A 17 -4.77 2.32 -7.94
C LYS A 17 -5.40 1.12 -7.25
N VAL A 18 -6.41 0.56 -7.89
CA VAL A 18 -7.04 -0.70 -7.50
C VAL A 18 -6.69 -1.76 -8.53
N PHE A 19 -6.30 -2.93 -8.03
CA PHE A 19 -6.09 -4.14 -8.81
C PHE A 19 -7.07 -5.19 -8.34
N GLU A 20 -7.81 -5.78 -9.27
CA GLU A 20 -8.67 -6.94 -9.03
C GLU A 20 -8.00 -8.17 -9.62
N PHE A 21 -8.10 -9.28 -8.91
CA PHE A 21 -7.47 -10.54 -9.28
C PHE A 21 -8.52 -11.62 -9.47
N ASN A 22 -8.27 -12.46 -10.46
CA ASN A 22 -9.04 -13.67 -10.72
C ASN A 22 -8.56 -14.81 -9.81
N ASP A 23 -9.39 -15.86 -9.70
CA ASP A 23 -9.14 -17.01 -8.82
C ASP A 23 -8.15 -18.03 -9.40
N ASP A 24 -7.83 -17.87 -10.68
CA ASP A 24 -6.91 -18.71 -11.41
C ASP A 24 -5.61 -17.92 -11.70
N ILE A 25 -5.14 -17.93 -12.95
CA ILE A 25 -3.90 -17.27 -13.34
C ILE A 25 -4.14 -15.78 -13.64
N ASN A 26 -3.40 -14.93 -12.94
CA ASN A 26 -3.37 -13.49 -13.19
C ASN A 26 -2.12 -13.13 -14.00
N ILE A 27 -2.31 -12.62 -15.22
CA ILE A 27 -1.20 -12.24 -16.12
C ILE A 27 -1.06 -10.72 -16.13
N VAL A 28 0.11 -10.22 -15.67
CA VAL A 28 0.40 -8.78 -15.63
C VAL A 28 1.27 -8.39 -16.83
N VAL A 29 0.66 -7.71 -17.81
CA VAL A 29 1.32 -7.28 -19.06
C VAL A 29 1.40 -5.75 -19.13
N GLY A 30 2.45 -5.24 -19.78
CA GLY A 30 2.62 -3.83 -20.07
C GLY A 30 4.09 -3.50 -20.35
N ASP A 31 4.36 -2.27 -20.78
CA ASP A 31 5.70 -1.82 -21.13
C ASP A 31 6.64 -1.67 -19.93
N ASN A 32 7.94 -1.54 -20.21
CA ASN A 32 8.87 -1.17 -19.16
C ASN A 32 8.40 0.10 -18.45
N GLU A 33 8.60 0.12 -17.13
CA GLU A 33 8.16 1.20 -16.27
C GLU A 33 6.64 1.42 -16.20
N SER A 34 5.79 0.54 -16.75
CA SER A 34 4.33 0.67 -16.62
C SER A 34 3.77 0.46 -15.20
N GLY A 35 4.63 0.06 -14.24
CA GLY A 35 4.26 -0.17 -12.84
C GLY A 35 4.12 -1.65 -12.45
N LYS A 36 4.42 -2.60 -13.34
CA LYS A 36 4.35 -4.06 -13.03
C LYS A 36 5.19 -4.45 -11.81
N SER A 37 6.45 -4.02 -11.76
CA SER A 37 7.32 -4.27 -10.60
C SER A 37 6.81 -3.55 -9.34
N THR A 38 6.22 -2.36 -9.50
CA THR A 38 5.62 -1.61 -8.39
C THR A 38 4.41 -2.36 -7.80
N LEU A 39 3.60 -3.03 -8.62
CA LEU A 39 2.51 -3.88 -8.15
C LEU A 39 3.05 -5.05 -7.29
N LEU A 40 4.07 -5.75 -7.79
CA LEU A 40 4.68 -6.86 -7.04
C LEU A 40 5.36 -6.39 -5.74
N GLU A 41 6.03 -5.24 -5.77
CA GLU A 41 6.61 -4.61 -4.57
C GLU A 41 5.53 -4.20 -3.55
N ALA A 42 4.36 -3.72 -4.01
CA ALA A 42 3.24 -3.39 -3.13
C ALA A 42 2.67 -4.65 -2.44
N LEU A 43 2.58 -5.77 -3.17
CA LEU A 43 2.21 -7.07 -2.60
C LEU A 43 3.24 -7.55 -1.56
N GLU A 44 4.54 -7.48 -1.88
CA GLU A 44 5.63 -7.85 -0.95
C GLU A 44 5.57 -7.01 0.34
N LEU A 45 5.36 -5.70 0.19
CA LEU A 45 5.24 -4.78 1.32
C LEU A 45 4.05 -5.10 2.22
N CYS A 46 2.88 -5.33 1.63
CA CYS A 46 1.64 -5.54 2.35
C CYS A 46 1.64 -6.89 3.08
N LEU A 47 2.00 -7.95 2.37
CA LEU A 47 1.88 -9.33 2.86
C LEU A 47 3.07 -9.76 3.74
N ASN A 48 4.28 -9.26 3.44
CA ASN A 48 5.50 -9.77 4.07
C ASN A 48 6.26 -8.72 4.90
N LEU A 49 5.82 -7.45 4.90
CA LEU A 49 6.58 -6.34 5.50
C LEU A 49 8.03 -6.27 5.02
N ASN A 50 8.27 -6.66 3.78
CA ASN A 50 9.55 -6.65 3.11
C ASN A 50 9.52 -5.76 1.88
N TYR A 51 10.69 -5.27 1.50
CA TYR A 51 10.89 -4.51 0.29
C TYR A 51 12.24 -4.90 -0.32
N ARG A 52 12.21 -5.52 -1.50
CA ARG A 52 13.41 -5.94 -2.23
C ARG A 52 14.32 -6.85 -1.38
N GLY A 53 13.72 -7.81 -0.68
CA GLY A 53 14.44 -8.78 0.14
C GLY A 53 15.01 -8.22 1.46
N LYS A 54 14.66 -6.99 1.84
CA LYS A 54 15.01 -6.41 3.15
C LYS A 54 13.76 -6.15 3.97
N PRO A 55 13.82 -6.24 5.31
CA PRO A 55 12.74 -5.77 6.17
C PRO A 55 12.39 -4.32 5.84
N LEU A 56 11.09 -4.02 5.73
CA LEU A 56 10.59 -2.68 5.44
C LEU A 56 11.19 -1.65 6.41
N ALA A 57 11.36 -2.03 7.68
CA ALA A 57 11.98 -1.20 8.71
C ALA A 57 13.29 -0.54 8.31
N ALA A 58 14.14 -1.27 7.61
CA ALA A 58 15.47 -0.84 7.19
C ALA A 58 15.46 -0.14 5.82
N SER A 59 14.29 -0.09 5.17
CA SER A 59 14.14 0.32 3.76
C SER A 59 13.13 1.45 3.57
N ILE A 60 12.56 1.98 4.66
CA ILE A 60 11.66 3.13 4.60
C ILE A 60 12.44 4.36 4.14
N SER A 61 12.02 4.94 3.02
CA SER A 61 12.52 6.20 2.50
C SER A 61 11.40 7.03 1.87
N THR A 62 11.67 8.30 1.64
CA THR A 62 10.75 9.22 0.94
C THR A 62 10.52 8.83 -0.52
N ASP A 63 11.45 8.09 -1.14
CA ASP A 63 11.34 7.67 -2.55
C ASP A 63 10.27 6.57 -2.77
N LEU A 64 9.73 6.01 -1.69
CA LEU A 64 8.59 5.11 -1.76
C LEU A 64 7.29 5.86 -2.05
N PHE A 65 7.22 7.15 -1.76
CA PHE A 65 6.02 7.95 -1.99
C PHE A 65 5.85 8.27 -3.46
N ASN A 66 4.60 8.39 -3.87
CA ASN A 66 4.26 8.88 -5.19
C ASN A 66 4.71 10.33 -5.35
N SER A 67 5.30 10.65 -6.50
CA SER A 67 5.81 11.99 -6.76
C SER A 67 4.72 13.06 -6.68
N ASN A 68 3.51 12.77 -7.17
CA ASN A 68 2.42 13.74 -7.18
C ASN A 68 1.94 14.03 -5.75
N CYS A 69 1.86 13.03 -4.88
CA CYS A 69 1.46 13.27 -3.49
C CYS A 69 2.46 14.17 -2.75
N ILE A 70 3.77 13.98 -3.01
CA ILE A 70 4.82 14.86 -2.47
C ILE A 70 4.69 16.27 -3.04
N GLN A 71 4.52 16.43 -4.36
CA GLN A 71 4.38 17.75 -4.97
C GLN A 71 3.14 18.50 -4.46
N ASN A 72 2.01 17.80 -4.32
CA ASN A 72 0.78 18.37 -3.77
C ASN A 72 0.97 18.85 -2.33
N PHE A 73 1.66 18.09 -1.49
CA PHE A 73 2.01 18.52 -0.14
C PHE A 73 2.93 19.75 -0.12
N LEU A 74 3.97 19.76 -0.97
CA LEU A 74 4.93 20.87 -1.04
C LEU A 74 4.33 22.16 -1.61
N ALA A 75 3.36 22.06 -2.51
CA ALA A 75 2.63 23.20 -3.07
C ALA A 75 1.48 23.71 -2.18
N GLY A 76 1.00 22.88 -1.25
CA GLY A 76 -0.10 23.20 -0.34
C GLY A 76 0.33 23.97 0.91
N ASP A 77 -0.51 23.85 1.94
CA ASP A 77 -0.34 24.52 3.25
C ASP A 77 0.78 23.93 4.12
N LYS A 78 1.35 22.78 3.72
CA LYS A 78 2.36 22.00 4.46
C LYS A 78 1.92 21.67 5.89
N GLY A 79 0.61 21.63 6.13
CA GLY A 79 0.00 21.32 7.40
C GLY A 79 0.14 19.83 7.78
N GLN A 80 -0.04 19.53 9.06
CA GLN A 80 -0.01 18.15 9.55
C GLN A 80 -1.07 17.26 8.86
N ALA A 81 -2.21 17.85 8.49
CA ALA A 81 -3.30 17.15 7.81
C ALA A 81 -3.01 16.81 6.35
N SER A 82 -2.09 17.53 5.70
CA SER A 82 -1.70 17.31 4.31
C SER A 82 -0.46 16.42 4.17
N LEU A 83 0.12 15.94 5.29
CA LEU A 83 1.28 15.05 5.27
C LEU A 83 0.99 13.79 4.42
N PRO A 84 1.91 13.43 3.52
CA PRO A 84 1.71 12.29 2.64
C PRO A 84 1.74 10.99 3.43
N GLU A 85 0.96 10.03 2.95
CA GLU A 85 0.84 8.70 3.52
C GLU A 85 0.75 7.68 2.39
N ILE A 86 1.46 6.56 2.55
CA ILE A 86 1.27 5.35 1.76
C ILE A 86 0.29 4.44 2.50
N LEU A 87 -0.71 3.94 1.79
CA LEU A 87 -1.62 2.90 2.28
C LEU A 87 -1.72 1.80 1.20
N ILE A 88 -1.43 0.56 1.58
CA ILE A 88 -1.59 -0.61 0.72
C ILE A 88 -2.46 -1.63 1.45
N GLU A 89 -3.58 -2.01 0.84
CA GLU A 89 -4.57 -2.91 1.42
C GLU A 89 -4.77 -4.13 0.53
N ALA A 90 -4.53 -5.32 1.07
CA ALA A 90 -4.83 -6.59 0.42
C ALA A 90 -6.14 -7.15 1.00
N PHE A 91 -7.07 -7.48 0.11
CA PHE A 91 -8.33 -8.13 0.42
C PHE A 91 -8.20 -9.60 0.06
N ILE A 92 -8.47 -10.47 1.02
CA ILE A 92 -8.11 -11.88 0.96
C ILE A 92 -9.38 -12.70 1.19
N ASP A 93 -9.60 -13.67 0.32
CA ASP A 93 -10.66 -14.67 0.50
C ASP A 93 -10.17 -15.87 1.30
N GLU A 94 -11.14 -16.51 1.96
CA GLU A 94 -10.96 -17.74 2.75
C GLU A 94 -10.05 -17.59 3.97
N GLU A 95 -9.93 -16.38 4.54
CA GLU A 95 -9.15 -16.14 5.76
C GLU A 95 -9.99 -15.52 6.89
N PRO A 96 -10.81 -16.31 7.61
CA PRO A 96 -11.70 -15.80 8.66
C PRO A 96 -10.98 -15.05 9.79
N ASN A 97 -9.74 -15.42 10.09
CA ASN A 97 -8.92 -14.78 11.13
C ASN A 97 -8.53 -13.33 10.81
N LEU A 98 -8.69 -12.93 9.55
CA LEU A 98 -8.36 -11.59 9.06
C LEU A 98 -9.60 -10.77 8.75
N LYS A 99 -10.79 -11.26 9.13
CA LYS A 99 -12.07 -10.63 8.79
C LYS A 99 -12.40 -9.50 9.76
N GLY A 100 -12.69 -8.33 9.20
CA GLY A 100 -13.23 -7.20 9.93
C GLY A 100 -13.36 -5.98 9.04
N THR A 101 -13.71 -4.84 9.63
CA THR A 101 -14.06 -3.60 8.93
C THR A 101 -12.92 -2.58 8.86
N ASN A 102 -11.72 -2.92 9.36
CA ASN A 102 -10.59 -2.00 9.45
C ASN A 102 -9.86 -1.85 8.11
N ASN A 103 -10.57 -1.28 7.13
CA ASN A 103 -10.10 -0.95 5.79
C ASN A 103 -10.74 0.34 5.28
N SER A 104 -10.18 0.91 4.20
CA SER A 104 -10.63 2.20 3.67
C SER A 104 -12.05 2.19 3.12
N ASP A 105 -12.59 1.02 2.76
CA ASP A 105 -13.97 0.85 2.27
C ASP A 105 -14.95 0.58 3.44
N SER A 106 -14.46 0.31 4.65
CA SER A 106 -15.25 -0.12 5.82
C SER A 106 -16.05 -1.43 5.62
N ASP A 107 -15.67 -2.24 4.62
CA ASP A 107 -16.31 -3.52 4.31
C ASP A 107 -15.95 -4.58 5.36
N ASP A 108 -16.89 -5.44 5.77
CA ASP A 108 -16.62 -6.59 6.64
C ASP A 108 -16.03 -7.77 5.84
N VAL A 109 -14.74 -7.67 5.52
CA VAL A 109 -14.03 -8.57 4.62
C VAL A 109 -12.66 -8.92 5.16
N ALA A 110 -12.17 -10.11 4.83
CA ALA A 110 -10.85 -10.55 5.24
C ALA A 110 -9.74 -9.80 4.51
N GLY A 111 -8.66 -9.50 5.21
CA GLY A 111 -7.51 -8.85 4.63
C GLY A 111 -6.54 -8.24 5.63
N LEU A 112 -5.60 -7.48 5.09
CA LEU A 112 -4.54 -6.81 5.84
C LEU A 112 -4.11 -5.55 5.12
N PHE A 113 -3.48 -4.64 5.85
CA PHE A 113 -2.92 -3.44 5.25
C PHE A 113 -1.57 -3.07 5.87
N VAL A 114 -0.79 -2.35 5.08
CA VAL A 114 0.38 -1.62 5.56
C VAL A 114 0.17 -0.12 5.33
N ARG A 115 0.45 0.65 6.37
CA ARG A 115 0.35 2.10 6.39
C ARG A 115 1.71 2.69 6.71
N ILE A 116 2.25 3.55 5.86
CA ILE A 116 3.51 4.29 6.09
C ILE A 116 3.19 5.77 6.09
N TYR A 117 3.45 6.44 7.22
CA TYR A 117 3.06 7.83 7.41
C TYR A 117 4.04 8.55 8.34
N VAL A 118 4.02 9.88 8.24
CA VAL A 118 4.79 10.77 9.10
C VAL A 118 4.03 10.95 10.42
N ASN A 119 4.65 10.60 11.54
CA ASN A 119 4.03 10.73 12.85
C ASN A 119 4.07 12.19 13.37
N LYS A 120 3.46 12.44 14.53
CA LYS A 120 3.41 13.76 15.19
C LYS A 120 4.79 14.33 15.56
N HIS A 121 5.84 13.49 15.56
CA HIS A 121 7.22 13.90 15.80
C HIS A 121 8.02 14.10 14.50
N LEU A 122 7.32 14.16 13.36
CA LEU A 122 7.90 14.29 12.02
C LEU A 122 8.87 13.15 11.65
N LYS A 123 8.64 11.95 12.21
CA LYS A 123 9.38 10.73 11.86
C LYS A 123 8.52 9.83 10.97
N LEU A 124 9.11 9.25 9.93
CA LEU A 124 8.45 8.19 9.17
C LEU A 124 8.24 6.97 10.06
N THR A 125 7.01 6.47 10.08
CA THR A 125 6.62 5.29 10.85
C THR A 125 5.75 4.36 10.00
N ARG A 126 5.67 3.08 10.39
CA ARG A 126 4.82 2.09 9.72
C ARG A 126 3.88 1.42 10.71
N HIS A 127 2.70 1.04 10.26
CA HIS A 127 1.74 0.20 10.97
C HIS A 127 1.24 -0.93 10.07
N TRP A 128 1.18 -2.13 10.64
CA TRP A 128 0.55 -3.31 10.04
C TRP A 128 -0.53 -3.79 11.00
N ARG A 129 -1.76 -3.96 10.52
CA ARG A 129 -2.88 -4.45 11.32
C ARG A 129 -3.69 -5.45 10.52
N LEU A 130 -4.23 -6.44 11.23
CA LEU A 130 -5.27 -7.33 10.73
C LEU A 130 -6.61 -6.57 10.77
N LYS A 131 -7.53 -6.90 9.84
CA LYS A 131 -8.80 -6.19 9.75
C LYS A 131 -9.77 -6.53 10.88
#